data_AF-A0AAE5VMI8-F1
#
_entry.id   AF-A0AAE5VMI8-F1
#
_cell.length_a   1.000
_cell.length_b   1.000
_cell.length_c   1.000
_cell.angle_alpha   90.00
_cell.angle_beta   90.00
_cell.angle_gamma   90.00
#
_symmetry.space_group_name_H-M   'P 1'
#
loop_
_entity.id
_entity.type
_entity.pdbx_description
1 polymer ?
#
loop_
_entity_poly.entity_id
_entity_poly.type
_entity_poly.pdbx_seq_one_letter_code
_entity_poly.pdbx_strand_id
1 'polypeptide(L)'
;MNNIEKANAAIRLKENEDFRDLMRCIETEIFEAFMNTKLGQVEELDSVHQLSHGFRLINQRLDKYIEIAKFENSSQKNEEY
;
A
#
# COMPACT_ATOMS: atom_id res chain seq x y z
N MET A 1 11.47 9.50 -12.89
CA MET A 1 11.19 8.05 -12.81
C MET A 1 10.10 7.68 -13.81
N ASN A 2 10.45 6.89 -14.82
CA ASN A 2 9.48 6.25 -15.71
C ASN A 2 8.70 5.14 -14.95
N ASN A 3 7.71 4.54 -15.60
CA ASN A 3 6.82 3.58 -14.94
C ASN A 3 7.52 2.27 -14.57
N ILE A 4 8.48 1.80 -15.36
CA ILE A 4 9.34 0.64 -15.04
C ILE A 4 10.19 0.92 -13.79
N GLU A 5 10.80 2.10 -13.70
CA GLU A 5 11.58 2.49 -12.52
C GLU A 5 10.70 2.57 -11.26
N LYS A 6 9.47 3.12 -11.37
CA LYS A 6 8.49 3.14 -10.27
C LYS A 6 8.12 1.75 -9.79
N ALA A 7 7.85 0.82 -10.72
CA ALA A 7 7.54 -0.57 -10.37
C ALA A 7 8.72 -1.26 -9.68
N ASN A 8 9.93 -1.11 -10.21
CA ASN A 8 11.12 -1.71 -9.61
C ASN A 8 11.41 -1.14 -8.21
N ALA A 9 11.19 0.16 -8.00
CA ALA A 9 11.29 0.76 -6.68
C ALA A 9 10.21 0.22 -5.71
N ALA A 10 8.97 0.07 -6.17
CA ALA A 10 7.89 -0.49 -5.37
C ALA A 10 8.14 -1.97 -5.00
N ILE A 11 8.67 -2.78 -5.92
CA ILE A 11 9.06 -4.17 -5.65
C ILE A 11 10.13 -4.23 -4.57
N ARG A 12 11.24 -3.48 -4.76
CA ARG A 12 12.34 -3.44 -3.78
C ARG A 12 11.85 -3.00 -2.40
N LEU A 13 10.94 -2.02 -2.35
CA LEU A 13 10.36 -1.56 -1.09
C LEU A 13 9.52 -2.66 -0.43
N LYS A 14 8.68 -3.37 -1.18
CA LYS A 14 7.86 -4.48 -0.66
C LYS A 14 8.69 -5.70 -0.22
N GLU A 15 9.86 -5.91 -0.82
CA GLU A 15 10.79 -6.99 -0.47
C GLU A 15 11.71 -6.65 0.69
N ASN A 16 11.85 -5.35 1.03
CA ASN A 16 12.64 -4.91 2.17
C ASN A 16 12.00 -5.35 3.49
N GLU A 17 12.79 -6.04 4.33
CA GLU A 17 12.33 -6.62 5.59
C GLU A 17 11.86 -5.54 6.58
N ASP A 18 12.67 -4.50 6.81
CA ASP A 18 12.32 -3.41 7.72
C ASP A 18 11.02 -2.71 7.31
N PHE A 19 10.80 -2.50 6.00
CA PHE A 19 9.55 -1.93 5.50
C PHE A 19 8.36 -2.85 5.77
N ARG A 20 8.50 -4.16 5.55
CA ARG A 20 7.42 -5.12 5.84
C ARG A 20 7.09 -5.17 7.32
N ASP A 21 8.10 -5.14 8.17
CA ASP A 21 7.91 -5.17 9.61
C ASP A 21 7.27 -3.88 10.11
N LEU A 22 7.70 -2.72 9.59
CA LEU A 22 7.04 -1.45 9.88
C LEU A 22 5.57 -1.45 9.43
N MET A 23 5.27 -1.96 8.23
CA MET A 23 3.89 -2.03 7.73
C MET A 23 3.02 -2.94 8.62
N ARG A 24 3.56 -4.05 9.15
CA ARG A 24 2.87 -4.91 10.11
C ARG A 24 2.66 -4.24 11.46
N CYS A 25 3.64 -3.50 11.96
CA CYS A 25 3.50 -2.71 13.18
C CYS A 25 2.37 -1.69 13.03
N ILE A 26 2.38 -0.91 11.94
CA ILE A 26 1.33 0.09 11.66
C ILE A 26 -0.06 -0.57 11.58
N GLU A 27 -0.19 -1.70 10.86
CA GLU A 27 -1.45 -2.43 10.76
C GLU A 27 -1.96 -2.89 12.14
N THR A 28 -1.04 -3.40 12.97
CA THR A 28 -1.35 -3.86 14.33
C THR A 28 -1.78 -2.70 15.22
N GLU A 29 -1.07 -1.58 15.19
CA GLU A 29 -1.40 -0.38 15.97
C GLU A 29 -2.77 0.22 15.57
N ILE A 30 -3.09 0.25 14.27
CA ILE A 30 -4.41 0.67 13.79
C ILE A 30 -5.51 -0.26 14.33
N PHE A 31 -5.27 -1.57 14.31
CA PHE A 31 -6.22 -2.56 14.82
C PHE A 31 -6.40 -2.43 16.35
N GLU A 32 -5.32 -2.24 17.10
CA GLU A 32 -5.40 -1.99 18.53
C GLU A 32 -6.15 -0.70 18.86
N ALA A 33 -5.92 0.38 18.10
CA ALA A 33 -6.66 1.63 18.26
C ALA A 33 -8.17 1.43 18.02
N PHE A 34 -8.55 0.65 17.00
CA PHE A 34 -9.93 0.28 16.76
C PHE A 34 -10.55 -0.48 17.93
N MET A 35 -9.86 -1.51 18.44
CA MET A 35 -10.35 -2.33 19.56
C MET A 35 -10.49 -1.55 20.86
N ASN A 36 -9.66 -0.52 21.06
CA ASN A 36 -9.69 0.33 22.25
C ASN A 36 -10.68 1.50 22.15
N THR A 37 -11.24 1.76 20.96
CA THR A 37 -12.21 2.84 20.77
C THR A 37 -13.52 2.49 21.48
N LYS A 38 -13.94 3.36 22.41
CA LYS A 38 -15.16 3.12 23.21
C LYS A 38 -16.42 3.38 22.38
N LEU A 39 -17.49 2.65 22.70
CA LEU A 39 -18.82 2.89 22.11
C LEU A 39 -19.25 4.35 22.32
N GLY A 40 -19.71 4.98 21.25
CA GLY A 40 -20.15 6.38 21.24
C GLY A 40 -19.04 7.41 20.98
N GLN A 41 -17.77 7.00 20.91
CA GLN A 41 -16.66 7.90 20.52
C GLN A 41 -16.53 7.97 19.00
N VAL A 42 -17.48 8.67 18.36
CA VAL A 42 -17.59 8.70 16.88
C VAL A 42 -16.38 9.38 16.22
N GLU A 43 -15.84 10.45 16.81
CA GLU A 43 -14.68 11.16 16.26
C GLU A 43 -13.39 10.32 16.34
N GLU A 44 -13.18 9.63 17.46
CA GLU A 44 -12.05 8.71 17.63
C GLU A 44 -12.14 7.55 16.65
N LEU A 45 -13.34 6.97 16.50
CA LEU A 45 -13.60 5.91 15.53
C LEU A 45 -13.34 6.37 14.10
N ASP A 46 -13.80 7.57 13.72
CA ASP A 46 -13.55 8.13 12.39
C ASP A 46 -12.05 8.35 12.14
N SER A 47 -11.30 8.82 13.14
CA SER A 47 -9.84 8.96 13.05
C SER A 47 -9.15 7.62 12.77
N VAL A 48 -9.54 6.56 13.48
CA VAL A 48 -9.02 5.20 13.25
C VAL A 48 -9.37 4.70 11.85
N HIS A 49 -10.60 4.96 11.38
CA HIS A 49 -10.99 4.63 10.01
C HIS A 49 -10.16 5.36 8.95
N GLN A 50 -9.87 6.65 9.15
CA GLN A 50 -9.03 7.42 8.24
C GLN A 50 -7.59 6.87 8.18
N LEU A 51 -7.02 6.47 9.32
CA LEU A 51 -5.70 5.82 9.37
C LEU A 51 -5.70 4.48 8.62
N SER A 52 -6.70 3.63 8.88
CA SER A 52 -6.89 2.37 8.15
C SER A 52 -7.02 2.59 6.64
N HIS A 53 -7.78 3.60 6.23
CA HIS A 53 -7.96 3.96 4.83
C HIS A 53 -6.64 4.41 4.19
N GLY A 54 -5.88 5.28 4.87
CA GLY A 54 -4.56 5.72 4.41
C GLY A 54 -3.58 4.56 4.23
N PHE A 55 -3.52 3.65 5.20
CA PHE A 55 -2.70 2.44 5.12
C PHE A 55 -3.06 1.58 3.90
N ARG A 56 -4.35 1.38 3.64
CA ARG A 56 -4.83 0.66 2.46
C ARG A 56 -4.44 1.36 1.16
N LEU A 57 -4.56 2.68 1.08
CA LEU A 57 -4.21 3.46 -0.11
C LEU A 57 -2.73 3.35 -0.48
N ILE A 58 -1.83 3.32 0.51
CA ILE A 58 -0.39 3.13 0.29
C ILE A 58 -0.14 1.80 -0.39
N ASN A 59 -0.70 0.71 0.16
CA ASN A 59 -0.55 -0.63 -0.42
C ASN A 59 -1.10 -0.70 -1.86
N GLN A 60 -2.30 -0.18 -2.07
CA GLN A 60 -2.91 -0.12 -3.41
C GLN A 60 -2.06 0.68 -4.40
N ARG A 61 -1.42 1.77 -3.96
CA ARG A 61 -0.58 2.59 -4.83
C ARG A 61 0.70 1.85 -5.24
N LEU A 62 1.33 1.14 -4.31
CA LEU A 62 2.50 0.31 -4.60
C LEU A 62 2.15 -0.80 -5.59
N ASP A 63 1.04 -1.49 -5.38
CA ASP A 63 0.55 -2.53 -6.29
C ASP A 63 0.24 -1.97 -7.68
N LYS A 64 -0.33 -0.76 -7.75
CA LYS A 64 -0.63 -0.12 -9.03
C LYS A 64 0.62 0.20 -9.84
N TYR A 65 1.71 0.62 -9.20
CA TYR A 65 2.98 0.81 -9.90
C TYR A 65 3.51 -0.48 -10.51
N ILE A 66 3.39 -1.59 -9.78
CA ILE A 66 3.81 -2.91 -10.26
C ILE A 66 2.92 -3.38 -11.43
N GLU A 67 1.61 -3.17 -11.32
CA GLU A 67 0.65 -3.52 -12.36
C GLU A 67 0.91 -2.77 -13.67
N ILE A 68 1.08 -1.45 -13.62
CA ILE A 68 1.30 -0.61 -14.80
C ILE A 68 2.54 -1.06 -15.60
N ALA A 69 3.65 -1.36 -14.93
CA ALA A 69 4.86 -1.83 -15.62
C ALA A 69 4.70 -3.21 -16.27
N LYS A 70 3.88 -4.10 -15.68
CA LYS A 70 3.55 -5.39 -16.32
C LYS A 70 2.77 -5.19 -17.62
N PHE A 71 1.79 -4.29 -17.61
CA PHE A 71 1.00 -3.96 -18.80
C PHE A 71 1.86 -3.34 -19.89
N GLU A 72 2.71 -2.37 -19.56
CA GLU A 72 3.59 -1.72 -20.56
C GLU A 72 4.59 -2.69 -21.19
N ASN A 73 5.20 -3.57 -20.40
CA ASN A 73 6.08 -4.63 -20.93
C ASN A 73 5.33 -5.64 -21.82
N SER A 74 4.06 -5.92 -21.54
CA SER A 74 3.24 -6.82 -22.37
C SER A 74 2.76 -6.14 -23.66
N SER A 75 2.47 -4.83 -23.64
CA SER A 75 2.07 -4.08 -24.83
C SER A 75 3.22 -3.90 -25.81
N GLN A 76 4.43 -3.59 -25.32
CA GLN A 76 5.62 -3.50 -26.17
C GLN A 76 5.96 -4.81 -26.88
N LYS A 77 5.79 -5.96 -26.21
CA LYS A 77 5.98 -7.28 -26.83
C LYS A 77 4.95 -7.64 -27.89
N ASN A 78 3.77 -7.01 -27.89
CA ASN A 78 2.72 -7.27 -28.89
C ASN A 78 2.80 -6.32 -30.09
N GLU A 79 3.47 -5.18 -29.99
CA GLU A 79 3.68 -4.24 -31.10
C GLU A 79 4.91 -4.59 -31.97
N GLU A 80 5.80 -5.48 -31.50
CA GLU A 80 6.98 -5.98 -32.23
C GLU A 80 6.71 -7.23 -33.11
N TYR A 81 5.45 -7.65 -33.26
CA TYR A 81 5.03 -8.78 -34.11
C TYR A 81 4.11 -8.36 -35.26
#